data_AF-A0A5E7QQN7-F1
#
_entry.id   AF-A0A5E7QQN7-F1
#
_cell.length_a   1.000
_cell.length_b   1.000
_cell.length_c   1.000
_cell.angle_alpha   90.00
_cell.angle_beta   90.00
_cell.angle_gamma   90.00
#
_symmetry.space_group_name_H-M   'P 1'
#
loop_
_entity.id
_entity.type
_entity.pdbx_description
1 polymer ?
#
loop_
_entity_poly.entity_id
_entity_poly.type
_entity_poly.pdbx_seq_one_letter_code
_entity_poly.pdbx_strand_id
1 'polypeptide(L)' 'MISRDKLNINAIRSHWDEILRLATSIKQGTVTASLMLRKLGSYSRQNGLAVALREQGRIERTLFILDWCKALSYAAA' A
#
# COMPACT_ATOMS: atom_id res chain seq x y z
N MET A 1 7.50 -3.34 -13.96
CA MET A 1 6.13 -2.92 -13.57
C MET A 1 5.37 -3.99 -12.77
N ILE A 2 5.74 -5.28 -12.90
CA ILE A 2 5.48 -6.31 -11.88
C ILE A 2 6.86 -6.69 -11.33
N SER A 3 7.12 -6.44 -10.04
CA SER A 3 8.42 -6.83 -9.48
C SER A 3 8.44 -8.34 -9.27
N ARG A 4 9.53 -9.00 -9.70
CA ARG A 4 9.73 -10.45 -9.50
C ARG A 4 10.07 -10.81 -8.05
N ASP A 5 10.38 -9.81 -7.23
CA ASP A 5 10.75 -10.03 -5.83
C ASP A 5 9.58 -10.55 -5.01
N LYS A 6 9.85 -11.50 -4.11
CA LYS A 6 8.86 -11.97 -3.14
C LYS A 6 8.32 -10.81 -2.32
N LEU A 7 7.03 -10.88 -2.03
CA LEU A 7 6.37 -9.95 -1.12
C LEU A 7 6.87 -10.19 0.31
N ASN A 8 7.26 -9.13 1.01
CA ASN A 8 7.64 -9.26 2.42
C ASN A 8 6.40 -9.18 3.32
N ILE A 9 5.72 -10.31 3.45
CA ILE A 9 4.50 -10.44 4.27
C ILE A 9 4.79 -10.13 5.74
N ASN A 10 5.99 -10.45 6.22
CA ASN A 10 6.37 -10.20 7.62
C ASN A 10 6.38 -8.70 7.94
N ALA A 11 6.85 -7.86 7.01
CA ALA A 11 6.80 -6.41 7.19
C ALA A 11 5.36 -5.89 7.36
N ILE A 12 4.40 -6.46 6.62
CA ILE A 12 2.98 -6.12 6.75
C ILE A 12 2.44 -6.57 8.11
N ARG A 13 2.71 -7.83 8.51
CA ARG A 13 2.23 -8.40 9.77
C ARG A 13 2.77 -7.65 10.99
N SER A 14 4.05 -7.33 10.99
CA SER A 14 4.71 -6.64 12.12
C SER A 14 4.20 -5.21 12.36
N HIS A 15 3.58 -4.58 11.36
CA HIS A 15 3.06 -3.21 11.46
C HIS A 15 1.54 -3.14 11.20
N TRP A 16 0.83 -4.26 11.29
CA TRP A 16 -0.59 -4.34 10.92
C TRP A 16 -1.46 -3.34 11.69
N ASP A 17 -1.28 -3.28 13.01
CA ASP A 17 -2.04 -2.37 13.86
C ASP A 17 -1.75 -0.89 13.56
N GLU A 18 -0.51 -0.56 13.18
CA GLU A 18 -0.14 0.80 12.78
C GLU A 18 -0.75 1.19 11.43
N ILE A 19 -0.83 0.25 10.48
CA ILE A 19 -1.52 0.44 9.20
C ILE A 19 -3.00 0.74 9.46
N LEU A 20 -3.65 -0.07 10.30
CA LEU A 20 -5.06 0.10 10.64
C LEU A 20 -5.31 1.42 11.37
N ARG A 21 -4.44 1.78 12.32
CA ARG A 21 -4.53 3.06 13.04
C ARG A 21 -4.39 4.23 12.09
N LEU A 22 -3.41 4.20 11.18
CA LEU A 22 -3.21 5.24 10.17
C LEU A 22 -4.44 5.39 9.26
N ALA A 23 -4.96 4.28 8.73
CA ALA A 23 -6.13 4.28 7.87
C ALA A 23 -7.36 4.85 8.58
N THR A 24 -7.55 4.46 9.85
CA THR A 24 -8.65 4.95 10.69
C THR A 24 -8.50 6.44 10.98
N SER A 25 -7.30 6.91 11.33
CA SER A 25 -7.04 8.31 11.59
C SER A 25 -7.32 9.19 10.37
N ILE A 26 -6.95 8.72 9.17
CA ILE A 26 -7.27 9.40 7.91
C ILE A 26 -8.78 9.40 7.66
N LYS A 27 -9.43 8.25 7.80
CA LYS A 27 -10.89 8.10 7.60
C LYS A 27 -11.71 8.98 8.55
N GLN A 28 -11.25 9.15 9.79
CA GLN A 28 -11.87 10.00 10.79
C GLN A 28 -11.51 11.48 10.65
N GLY A 29 -10.60 11.84 9.73
CA GLY A 29 -10.16 13.23 9.54
C GLY A 29 -9.25 13.77 10.64
N THR A 30 -8.82 12.94 11.60
CA THR A 30 -7.88 13.34 12.66
C THR A 30 -6.50 13.71 12.11
N VAL A 31 -6.13 13.15 10.95
CA VAL A 31 -4.90 13.44 10.22
C VAL A 31 -5.20 13.45 8.72
N THR A 32 -4.52 14.31 7.96
CA THR A 32 -4.66 14.29 6.50
C THR A 32 -3.70 13.29 5.86
N ALA A 33 -4.12 12.70 4.74
CA ALA A 33 -3.26 11.81 3.97
C ALA A 33 -1.98 12.51 3.49
N SER A 34 -2.08 13.77 3.04
CA SER A 34 -0.93 14.56 2.58
C SER A 34 0.11 14.80 3.68
N LEU A 35 -0.34 15.08 4.91
CA LEU A 35 0.56 15.22 6.06
C LEU A 35 1.29 13.90 6.37
N MET A 36 0.56 12.79 6.33
CA MET A 36 1.13 11.46 6.58
C MET A 36 2.12 11.05 5.50
N LEU A 37 1.81 11.31 4.22
CA LEU A 37 2.74 11.07 3.12
C LEU A 37 4.03 11.89 3.27
N ARG A 38 3.93 13.16 3.66
CA ARG A 38 5.12 13.99 3.93
C ARG A 38 5.98 13.39 5.05
N LYS A 39 5.36 12.97 6.16
CA LYS A 39 6.06 12.39 7.31
C LYS A 39 6.71 11.03 6.99
N LEU A 40 5.99 10.15 6.30
CA LEU A 40 6.50 8.83 5.89
C LEU A 40 7.57 8.94 4.81
N GLY A 41 7.47 9.94 3.93
CA GLY A 41 8.42 10.20 2.86
C GLY A 41 9.81 10.62 3.35
N SER A 42 9.88 11.39 4.44
CA SER A 42 11.16 11.92 4.97
C SER A 42 12.18 10.84 5.35
N TYR A 43 11.74 9.65 5.81
CA TYR A 43 12.62 8.54 6.18
C TYR A 43 12.07 7.18 5.71
N SER A 44 11.60 7.12 4.46
CA SER A 44 10.79 5.99 3.93
C SER A 44 11.47 4.62 3.83
N ARG A 45 12.80 4.54 3.95
CA ARG A 45 13.56 3.27 3.99
C ARG A 45 13.89 2.80 5.40
N GLN A 46 13.88 3.72 6.38
CA GLN A 46 14.16 3.44 7.79
C GLN A 46 12.86 3.31 8.61
N ASN A 47 11.73 3.76 8.05
CA ASN A 47 10.43 3.68 8.68
C ASN A 47 9.74 2.34 8.35
N GLY A 48 9.59 1.48 9.36
CA GLY A 48 8.95 0.17 9.24
C GLY A 48 7.51 0.23 8.72
N LEU A 49 6.72 1.23 9.16
CA LEU A 49 5.37 1.47 8.65
C LEU A 49 5.39 1.88 7.16
N ALA A 50 6.34 2.70 6.73
CA ALA A 50 6.47 3.06 5.31
C ALA A 50 6.85 1.86 4.44
N VAL A 51 7.68 0.95 4.95
CA VAL A 51 8.03 -0.32 4.28
C VAL A 51 6.80 -1.22 4.20
N ALA A 52 6.05 -1.38 5.30
CA ALA A 52 4.85 -2.19 5.36
C ALA A 52 3.76 -1.69 4.39
N LEU A 53 3.51 -0.38 4.35
CA LEU A 53 2.58 0.26 3.41
C LEU A 53 3.02 0.10 1.95
N ARG A 54 4.34 0.11 1.68
CA ARG A 54 4.86 -0.16 0.33
C ARG A 54 4.54 -1.58 -0.12
N GLU A 55 4.74 -2.58 0.74
CA GLU A 55 4.41 -3.97 0.45
C GLU A 55 2.90 -4.16 0.27
N GLN A 56 2.07 -3.55 1.13
CA GLN A 56 0.61 -3.56 0.97
C GLN A 56 0.19 -2.95 -0.38
N GLY A 57 0.76 -1.80 -0.75
CA GLY A 57 0.49 -1.16 -2.04
C GLY A 57 0.94 -1.97 -3.25
N ARG A 58 1.87 -2.93 -3.11
CA ARG A 58 2.21 -3.88 -4.18
C ARG A 58 1.08 -4.88 -4.42
N ILE A 59 0.40 -5.33 -3.35
CA ILE A 59 -0.78 -6.22 -3.46
C ILE A 59 -1.89 -5.49 -4.19
N GLU A 60 -2.29 -4.31 -3.71
CA GLU A 60 -3.38 -3.50 -4.29
C GLU A 60 -3.11 -3.20 -5.78
N ARG A 61 -1.87 -2.78 -6.11
CA ARG A 61 -1.49 -2.52 -7.50
C ARG A 61 -1.58 -3.78 -8.37
N THR A 62 -1.19 -4.93 -7.84
CA THR A 62 -1.25 -6.20 -8.59
C THR A 62 -2.70 -6.60 -8.86
N LEU A 63 -3.57 -6.52 -7.84
CA LEU A 63 -5.00 -6.79 -7.99
C LEU A 63 -5.64 -5.84 -9.01
N PHE A 64 -5.36 -4.53 -8.89
CA PHE A 64 -5.86 -3.53 -9.83
C PHE A 64 -5.42 -3.82 -11.27
N ILE A 65 -4.14 -4.16 -11.50
CA ILE A 65 -3.65 -4.50 -12.84
C ILE A 65 -4.32 -5.78 -13.38
N LEU A 66 -4.50 -6.79 -12.54
CA LEU A 66 -5.17 -8.02 -12.93
C LEU A 66 -6.63 -7.78 -13.34
N ASP A 67 -7.35 -6.98 -12.55
CA ASP A 67 -8.74 -6.61 -12.86
C ASP A 67 -8.81 -5.76 -14.13
N TRP A 68 -7.88 -4.83 -14.31
CA TRP A 68 -7.74 -4.05 -15.55
C TRP A 68 -7.51 -4.95 -16.77
N CYS A 69 -6.57 -5.89 -16.68
CA CYS A 69 -6.28 -6.83 -17.78
C CYS A 69 -7.51 -7.67 -18.15
N LYS A 70 -8.23 -8.17 -17.14
CA LYS A 70 -9.48 -8.92 -17.36
C LYS A 70 -10.53 -8.05 -18.05
N ALA A 71 -10.76 -6.84 -17.56
CA ALA A 71 -11.72 -5.91 -18.14
C ALA A 71 -11.40 -5.62 -19.62
N LEU A 72 -10.12 -5.45 -19.96
CA LEU A 72 -9.68 -5.26 -21.34
C LEU A 72 -9.98 -6.50 -22.20
N SER A 73 -9.77 -7.71 -21.68
CA SER A 73 -10.07 -8.95 -22.40
C SER A 73 -11.56 -9.15 -22.66
N TYR A 74 -12.44 -8.76 -21.72
CA TYR A 74 -13.89 -8.83 -21.92
C TYR A 74 -14.43 -7.73 -22.85
N ALA A 75 -13.76 -6.58 -22.94
CA ALA A 75 -14.15 -5.50 -23.83
C ALA A 75 -13.72 -5.73 -25.30
N ALA A 76 -12.79 -6.66 -25.53
CA ALA A 76 -12.28 -7.02 -26.86
C ALA A 76 -12.93 -8.28 -27.46
N ALA A 77 -13.92 -8.87 -26.77
CA ALA A 77 -14.72 -10.02 -27.20
C ALA A 77 -16.16 -9.56 -27.51
#